data_AF-A0A852KW97-F1
#
_entry.id   AF-A0A852KW97-F1
#
_cell.length_a   1.000
_cell.length_b   1.000
_cell.length_c   1.000
_cell.angle_alpha   90.00
_cell.angle_beta   90.00
_cell.angle_gamma   90.00
#
_symmetry.space_group_name_H-M   'P 1'
#
loop_
_entity.id
_entity.type
_entity.pdbx_description
1 polymer ?
#
loop_
_entity_poly.entity_id
_entity_poly.type
_entity_poly.pdbx_seq_one_letter_code
_entity_poly.pdbx_strand_id
1 'polypeptide(L)'
;KLQHAKYDGVCSASLCASVSEEILQAVKELGFDRYKYVVSVLIVEKAGQAMNVASRWVWDVQRDTWVSAKCETETFIALALVMACYYE
;
A
#
# COMPACT_ATOMS: atom_id res chain seq x y z
N LYS A 1 6.38 -6.66 -10.37
CA LYS A 1 5.14 -7.45 -10.29
C LYS A 1 3.98 -6.85 -11.10
N LEU A 2 3.59 -5.59 -10.88
CA LEU A 2 2.36 -5.02 -11.47
C LEU A 2 2.46 -4.51 -12.92
N GLN A 3 3.67 -4.32 -13.47
CA GLN A 3 3.89 -3.62 -14.76
C GLN A 3 3.16 -4.24 -15.97
N HIS A 4 2.92 -5.55 -15.96
CA HIS A 4 2.26 -6.27 -17.07
C HIS A 4 0.87 -6.82 -16.67
N ALA A 5 0.39 -6.49 -15.47
CA ALA A 5 -0.92 -6.95 -15.01
C ALA A 5 -2.03 -6.10 -15.66
N LYS A 6 -3.17 -6.76 -15.92
CA LYS A 6 -4.41 -6.08 -16.29
C LYS A 6 -5.41 -6.12 -15.14
N TYR A 7 -6.28 -5.13 -15.08
CA TYR A 7 -7.36 -5.10 -14.10
C TYR A 7 -8.31 -6.28 -14.32
N ASP A 8 -8.66 -6.95 -13.23
CA ASP A 8 -9.69 -7.98 -13.19
C ASP A 8 -10.43 -7.84 -11.86
N GLY A 9 -11.72 -7.51 -11.90
CA GLY A 9 -12.53 -7.32 -10.70
C GLY A 9 -12.60 -8.56 -9.80
N VAL A 10 -12.45 -9.77 -10.36
CA VAL A 10 -12.49 -11.03 -9.59
C VAL A 10 -11.17 -11.24 -8.85
N CYS A 11 -10.04 -11.05 -9.54
CA CYS A 11 -8.71 -11.29 -8.98
C CYS A 11 -8.11 -10.08 -8.23
N SER A 12 -8.72 -8.88 -8.31
CA SER A 12 -8.15 -7.67 -7.71
C SER A 12 -8.01 -7.78 -6.19
N ALA A 13 -8.95 -8.44 -5.51
CA ALA A 13 -8.87 -8.62 -4.06
C ALA A 13 -7.68 -9.50 -3.63
N SER A 14 -7.46 -10.62 -4.33
CA SER A 14 -6.32 -11.50 -4.05
C SER A 14 -5.00 -10.85 -4.46
N LEU A 15 -4.99 -10.05 -5.53
CA LEU A 15 -3.83 -9.27 -5.93
C LEU A 15 -3.48 -8.21 -4.87
N CYS A 16 -4.45 -7.49 -4.32
CA CYS A 16 -4.23 -6.55 -3.22
C CYS A 16 -3.59 -7.26 -2.01
N ALA A 17 -4.17 -8.39 -1.57
CA ALA A 17 -3.65 -9.15 -0.43
C ALA A 17 -2.22 -9.65 -0.66
N SER A 18 -1.95 -10.18 -1.85
CA SER A 18 -0.63 -10.68 -2.22
C SER A 18 0.42 -9.57 -2.27
N VAL A 19 0.08 -8.39 -2.83
CA VAL A 19 0.98 -7.24 -2.86
C VAL A 19 1.19 -6.66 -1.47
N SER A 20 0.15 -6.58 -0.63
CA SER A 20 0.29 -6.08 0.74
C SER A 20 1.18 -6.98 1.59
N GLU A 21 1.08 -8.31 1.44
CA GLU A 21 1.93 -9.26 2.16
C GLU A 21 3.39 -9.15 1.74
N GLU A 22 3.66 -9.04 0.43
CA GLU A 22 5.03 -8.85 -0.08
C GLU A 22 5.65 -7.55 0.43
N ILE A 23 4.89 -6.45 0.44
CA ILE A 23 5.37 -5.18 0.98
C ILE A 23 5.61 -5.31 2.49
N LEU A 24 4.68 -5.94 3.23
CA LEU A 24 4.81 -6.15 4.66
C LEU A 24 6.07 -6.96 5.00
N GLN A 25 6.34 -8.01 4.24
CA GLN A 25 7.54 -8.84 4.40
C GLN A 25 8.81 -8.03 4.09
N ALA A 26 8.83 -7.28 2.99
CA ALA A 26 9.97 -6.44 2.63
C ALA A 26 10.29 -5.37 3.67
N VAL A 27 9.27 -4.72 4.26
CA VAL A 27 9.53 -3.69 5.30
C VAL A 27 9.96 -4.31 6.63
N LYS A 28 9.52 -5.53 6.96
CA LYS A 28 10.03 -6.27 8.12
C LYS A 28 11.50 -6.65 7.96
N GLU A 29 11.94 -6.97 6.74
CA GLU A 29 13.33 -7.31 6.43
C GLU A 29 14.31 -6.14 6.60
N LEU A 30 13.82 -4.89 6.63
CA LEU A 30 14.65 -3.72 6.92
C LEU A 30 15.16 -3.70 8.38
N GLY A 31 14.59 -4.51 9.27
CA GLY A 31 15.13 -4.75 10.61
C GLY A 31 15.02 -3.56 11.57
N PHE A 32 14.10 -2.62 11.34
CA PHE A 32 13.83 -1.58 12.34
C PHE A 32 13.12 -2.19 13.54
N ASP A 33 13.79 -2.10 14.70
CA ASP A 33 13.28 -2.64 15.96
C ASP A 33 12.10 -1.81 16.49
N ARG A 34 11.18 -2.47 17.21
CA ARG A 34 10.02 -1.86 17.87
C ARG A 34 9.03 -1.13 16.96
N TYR A 35 8.88 -1.55 15.70
CA TYR A 35 7.82 -1.04 14.81
C TYR A 35 6.78 -2.10 14.45
N LYS A 36 5.51 -1.73 14.59
CA LYS A 36 4.38 -2.43 13.97
C LYS A 36 4.11 -1.78 12.61
N TYR A 37 4.02 -2.61 11.59
CA TYR A 37 3.73 -2.17 10.24
C TYR A 37 2.29 -2.46 9.86
N VAL A 38 1.63 -1.47 9.27
CA VAL A 38 0.35 -1.65 8.60
C VAL A 38 0.55 -1.30 7.14
N VAL A 39 0.14 -2.21 6.26
CA VAL A 39 0.21 -2.02 4.81
C VAL A 39 -1.20 -2.01 4.25
N SER A 40 -1.54 -0.96 3.51
CA SER A 40 -2.79 -0.85 2.77
C SER A 40 -2.48 -0.72 1.28
N VAL A 41 -3.15 -1.55 0.47
CA VAL A 41 -3.02 -1.53 -0.98
C VAL A 41 -4.40 -1.28 -1.57
N LEU A 42 -4.49 -0.26 -2.42
CA LEU A 42 -5.68 0.11 -3.19
C LEU A 42 -5.39 -0.10 -4.67
N ILE A 43 -6.18 -0.94 -5.33
CA ILE A 43 -6.16 -1.12 -6.79
C ILE A 43 -7.50 -0.66 -7.36
N VAL A 44 -7.45 0.27 -8.32
CA VAL A 44 -8.63 0.88 -8.93
C VAL A 44 -8.50 0.86 -10.45
N GLU A 45 -9.52 0.33 -11.12
CA GLU A 45 -9.62 0.32 -12.59
C GLU A 45 -9.52 1.73 -13.17
N LYS A 46 -8.91 1.88 -14.35
CA LYS A 46 -8.92 3.14 -15.12
C LYS A 46 -10.10 3.16 -16.08
N ALA A 47 -11.23 3.70 -15.60
CA ALA A 47 -12.46 3.87 -16.38
C ALA A 47 -12.73 5.34 -16.77
N GLY A 48 -11.70 6.20 -16.74
CA GLY A 48 -11.82 7.63 -17.07
C GLY A 48 -12.35 8.51 -15.93
N GLN A 49 -12.38 8.00 -14.71
CA GLN A 49 -12.81 8.71 -13.51
C GLN A 49 -11.68 9.49 -12.84
N ALA A 50 -12.03 10.58 -12.15
CA ALA A 50 -11.12 11.26 -11.23
C ALA A 50 -11.12 10.54 -9.87
N MET A 51 -9.95 10.47 -9.22
CA MET A 51 -9.81 9.86 -7.89
C MET A 51 -8.92 10.73 -7.01
N ASN A 52 -9.36 10.97 -5.77
CA ASN A 52 -8.56 11.58 -4.73
C ASN A 52 -8.50 10.65 -3.53
N VAL A 53 -7.29 10.40 -3.02
CA VAL A 53 -7.05 9.54 -1.86
C VAL A 53 -6.32 10.36 -0.81
N ALA A 54 -6.88 10.40 0.39
CA ALA A 54 -6.31 11.12 1.52
C ALA A 54 -6.36 10.25 2.77
N SER A 55 -5.39 10.46 3.66
CA SER A 55 -5.31 9.79 4.96
C SER A 55 -5.09 10.82 6.07
N ARG A 56 -5.52 10.48 7.28
CA ARG A 56 -5.30 11.26 8.51
C ARG A 56 -4.99 10.30 9.64
N TRP A 57 -4.13 10.73 10.56
CA TRP A 57 -3.57 9.89 11.61
C TRP A 57 -3.63 10.57 12.97
N VAL A 58 -3.69 9.76 14.02
CA VAL A 58 -3.53 10.17 15.42
C VAL A 58 -2.42 9.29 16.00
N TRP A 59 -1.23 9.85 16.17
CA TRP A 59 -0.01 9.11 16.53
C TRP A 59 1.08 10.04 17.07
N ASP A 60 2.24 9.51 17.48
CA ASP A 60 3.39 10.29 17.92
C ASP A 60 4.22 10.78 16.72
N VAL A 61 4.25 12.10 16.49
CA VAL A 61 4.97 12.72 15.36
C VAL A 61 6.49 12.52 15.36
N GLN A 62 7.08 12.14 16.50
CA GLN A 62 8.51 11.89 16.62
C GLN A 62 8.89 10.44 16.30
N ARG A 63 7.96 9.51 16.42
CA ARG A 63 8.22 8.06 16.36
C ARG A 63 7.47 7.38 15.23
N ASP A 64 6.24 7.80 14.97
CA ASP A 64 5.37 7.19 13.98
C ASP A 64 5.47 7.89 12.64
N THR A 65 5.47 7.12 11.56
CA THR A 65 5.61 7.67 10.20
C THR A 65 4.87 6.83 9.16
N TRP A 66 4.81 7.35 7.95
CA TRP A 66 4.23 6.66 6.81
C TRP A 66 4.93 7.00 5.51
N VAL A 67 4.74 6.14 4.52
CA VAL A 67 5.15 6.36 3.13
C VAL A 67 4.09 5.82 2.18
N SER A 68 3.97 6.43 1.02
CA SER A 68 3.11 5.93 -0.05
C SER A 68 3.85 5.79 -1.37
N ALA A 69 3.43 4.84 -2.19
CA ALA A 69 3.91 4.67 -3.56
C ALA A 69 2.73 4.49 -4.51
N LYS A 70 2.80 5.14 -5.68
CA LYS A 70 1.84 4.97 -6.78
C LYS A 70 2.49 4.18 -7.91
N CYS A 71 1.79 3.18 -8.42
CA CYS A 71 2.10 2.51 -9.67
C CYS A 71 0.89 2.64 -10.59
N GLU A 72 1.14 3.05 -11.83
CA GLU A 72 0.09 3.21 -12.83
C GLU A 72 0.35 2.26 -14.00
N THR A 73 -0.69 1.54 -14.40
CA THR A 73 -0.66 0.64 -15.56
C THR A 73 -1.59 1.18 -16.65
N GLU A 74 -1.72 0.42 -17.73
CA GLU A 74 -2.69 0.71 -18.79
C GLU A 74 -4.13 0.68 -18.26
N THR A 75 -4.45 -0.28 -17.38
CA THR A 75 -5.84 -0.61 -17.00
C THR A 75 -6.21 -0.30 -15.55
N PHE A 76 -5.25 -0.02 -14.67
CA PHE A 76 -5.53 0.35 -13.28
C PHE A 76 -4.44 1.24 -12.67
N ILE A 77 -4.76 1.83 -11.53
CA ILE A 77 -3.83 2.51 -10.63
C ILE A 77 -3.74 1.68 -9.34
N ALA A 78 -2.52 1.40 -8.91
CA ALA A 78 -2.23 0.82 -7.61
C ALA A 78 -1.58 1.85 -6.70
N LEU A 79 -2.09 1.98 -5.48
CA LEU A 79 -1.56 2.82 -4.42
C LEU A 79 -1.22 1.94 -3.24
N ALA A 80 0.04 1.96 -2.82
CA ALA A 80 0.50 1.31 -1.61
C ALA A 80 0.76 2.38 -0.54
N LEU A 81 0.32 2.10 0.68
CA LEU A 81 0.50 2.93 1.86
C LEU A 81 1.07 2.05 2.96
N VAL A 82 2.19 2.46 3.53
CA VAL A 82 2.82 1.79 4.66
C VAL A 82 2.83 2.76 5.83
N MET A 83 2.33 2.31 6.97
CA MET A 83 2.43 3.01 8.24
C MET A 83 3.35 2.22 9.17
N ALA A 84 4.27 2.91 9.81
CA ALA A 84 5.15 2.36 10.82
C ALA A 84 4.81 3.03 12.15
N CYS A 85 4.25 2.26 13.07
CA CYS A 85 3.90 2.71 14.41
C CYS A 85 4.81 2.06 15.44
N TYR A 86 5.50 2.87 16.22
CA TYR A 86 6.41 2.43 17.23
C TYR A 86 5.66 1.83 18.43
N TYR A 87 6.07 0.65 18.88
CA TYR A 87 5.51 -0.02 20.04
C TYR A 87 6.57 -0.17 21.13
N GLU A 88 6.31 0.41 22.29
CA GLU A 88 7.07 0.12 23.52
C GLU A 88 6.56 -1.14 24.20
#